data_AF-A0A8I6XTT8-F1
#
_entry.id   AF-A0A8I6XTT8-F1
#
_cell.length_a   1.000
_cell.length_b   1.000
_cell.length_c   1.000
_cell.angle_alpha   90.00
_cell.angle_beta   90.00
_cell.angle_gamma   90.00
#
_symmetry.space_group_name_H-M   'P 1'
#
loop_
_entity.id
_entity.type
_entity.pdbx_description
1 polymer ?
#
loop_
_entity_poly.entity_id
_entity_poly.type
_entity_poly.pdbx_seq_one_letter_code
_entity_poly.pdbx_strand_id
1 'polypeptide(L)'
;MLAARSAVFRAELLGPMKEKTAARVRIDDMDPKVFRALLHFICTDSLPEMDDGDTAAMAQHLLVAADRYDMERLKLICEGKLCSHLCKSTAATTLALAEQHGCGTLKKACFKFLTYPGNLKAVMASEGFQHLRSSCPSVLEELVAKLVP
;
A
#
# COMPACT_ATOMS: atom_id res chain seq x y z
N MET A 1 -2.86 14.29 19.29
CA MET A 1 -1.90 13.26 18.86
C MET A 1 -2.00 12.95 17.36
N LEU A 2 -3.19 12.75 16.77
CA LEU A 2 -3.31 12.54 15.29
C LEU A 2 -2.65 13.65 14.45
N ALA A 3 -2.97 14.92 14.73
CA ALA A 3 -2.39 16.07 14.03
C ALA A 3 -0.86 16.24 14.20
N ALA A 4 -0.24 15.56 15.18
CA ALA A 4 1.21 15.59 15.36
C ALA A 4 1.92 14.50 14.53
N ARG A 5 1.20 13.46 14.12
CA ARG A 5 1.76 12.29 13.41
C ARG A 5 1.29 12.14 11.96
N SER A 6 0.39 13.02 11.50
CA SER A 6 -0.06 13.08 10.12
C SER A 6 -0.35 14.54 9.75
N ALA A 7 0.31 15.01 8.68
CA ALA A 7 0.10 16.34 8.14
C ALA A 7 -1.33 16.51 7.59
N VAL A 8 -1.92 15.45 7.05
CA VAL A 8 -3.30 15.43 6.53
C VAL A 8 -4.30 15.57 7.66
N PHE A 9 -4.19 14.77 8.74
CA PHE A 9 -5.06 14.95 9.90
C PHE A 9 -4.88 16.33 10.55
N ARG A 10 -3.67 16.90 10.52
CA ARG A 10 -3.44 18.26 10.99
C ARG A 10 -4.21 19.27 10.14
N ALA A 11 -4.16 19.15 8.82
CA ALA A 11 -4.89 20.02 7.90
C ALA A 11 -6.41 19.88 8.06
N GLU A 12 -6.93 18.65 8.17
CA GLU A 12 -8.36 18.41 8.33
C GLU A 12 -8.90 18.86 9.70
N LEU A 13 -8.12 18.70 10.78
CA LEU A 13 -8.58 19.05 12.14
C LEU A 13 -8.30 20.51 12.53
N LEU A 14 -7.26 21.12 11.98
CA LEU A 14 -6.73 22.41 12.42
C LEU A 14 -6.53 23.43 11.27
N GLY A 15 -6.79 23.04 10.03
CA GLY A 15 -6.64 23.92 8.87
C GLY A 15 -7.70 25.03 8.79
N PRO A 16 -7.44 26.07 7.97
CA PRO A 16 -8.30 27.25 7.84
C PRO A 16 -9.66 26.97 7.17
N MET A 17 -9.88 25.76 6.65
CA MET A 17 -11.12 25.32 6.01
C MET A 17 -12.21 24.86 7.02
N LYS A 18 -12.10 25.28 8.29
CA LYS A 18 -13.13 25.05 9.29
C LYS A 18 -14.37 25.88 8.98
N GLU A 19 -15.40 25.22 8.42
CA GLU A 19 -16.76 25.53 8.85
C GLU A 19 -16.78 25.45 10.38
N LYS A 20 -17.30 26.50 11.02
CA LYS A 20 -17.15 26.84 12.46
C LYS A 20 -17.74 25.82 13.45
N THR A 21 -18.01 24.58 13.05
CA THR A 21 -18.80 23.61 13.81
C THR A 21 -18.41 22.13 13.64
N ALA A 22 -17.43 21.76 12.81
CA ALA A 22 -17.10 20.34 12.61
C ALA A 22 -15.86 19.89 13.41
N ALA A 23 -16.07 19.38 14.62
CA ALA A 23 -15.05 18.66 15.39
C ALA A 23 -14.92 17.17 14.98
N ARG A 24 -15.47 16.80 13.81
CA ARG A 24 -15.61 15.41 13.35
C ARG A 24 -15.07 15.31 11.94
N VAL A 25 -14.06 14.45 11.74
CA VAL A 25 -13.58 14.03 10.43
C VAL A 25 -14.33 12.75 10.06
N ARG A 26 -14.96 12.74 8.90
CA ARG A 26 -15.68 11.57 8.38
C ARG A 26 -14.74 10.79 7.46
N ILE A 27 -14.64 9.48 7.67
CA ILE A 27 -13.82 8.57 6.87
C ILE A 27 -14.75 7.52 6.29
N ASP A 28 -15.09 7.64 5.00
CA ASP A 28 -16.04 6.74 4.34
C ASP A 28 -15.32 5.60 3.56
N ASP A 29 -14.08 5.81 3.08
CA ASP A 29 -13.38 4.85 2.21
C ASP A 29 -12.35 3.98 2.96
N MET A 30 -12.67 3.55 4.18
CA MET A 30 -11.75 2.71 4.96
C MET A 30 -12.49 1.68 5.80
N ASP A 31 -12.05 0.43 5.70
CA ASP A 31 -12.56 -0.63 6.56
C ASP A 31 -12.28 -0.30 8.04
N PRO A 32 -13.25 -0.49 8.96
CA PRO A 32 -13.08 -0.19 10.38
C PRO A 32 -11.89 -0.89 11.04
N LYS A 33 -11.52 -2.10 10.59
CA LYS A 33 -10.35 -2.84 11.09
C LYS A 33 -9.05 -2.17 10.65
N VAL A 34 -8.97 -1.73 9.40
CA VAL A 34 -7.81 -1.00 8.87
C VAL A 34 -7.65 0.32 9.60
N PHE A 35 -8.74 1.07 9.80
CA PHE A 35 -8.70 2.33 10.53
C PHE A 35 -8.30 2.13 12.00
N ARG A 36 -8.78 1.06 12.65
CA ARG A 36 -8.35 0.71 14.02
C ARG A 36 -6.85 0.43 14.08
N ALA A 37 -6.29 -0.32 13.13
CA ALA A 37 -4.86 -0.58 13.06
C ALA A 37 -4.05 0.70 12.79
N LEU A 38 -4.55 1.59 11.94
CA LEU A 38 -3.96 2.91 11.71
C LEU A 38 -3.92 3.74 13.00
N LEU A 39 -5.05 3.85 13.71
CA LEU A 39 -5.13 4.57 14.99
C LEU A 39 -4.21 3.96 16.05
N HIS A 40 -4.14 2.63 16.12
CA HIS A 40 -3.22 1.94 17.03
C HIS A 40 -1.78 2.39 16.75
N PHE A 41 -1.34 2.34 15.48
CA PHE A 41 -0.01 2.80 15.09
C PHE A 41 0.23 4.28 15.44
N ILE A 42 -0.75 5.15 15.25
CA ILE A 42 -0.64 6.56 15.64
C ILE A 42 -0.42 6.70 17.15
N CYS A 43 -1.02 5.86 17.98
CA CYS A 43 -0.89 5.94 19.43
C CYS A 43 0.40 5.26 19.94
N THR A 44 0.74 4.09 19.41
CA THR A 44 1.78 3.21 19.96
C THR A 44 3.06 3.13 19.12
N ASP A 45 3.04 3.67 17.91
CA ASP A 45 4.12 3.54 16.92
C ASP A 45 4.40 2.07 16.48
N SER A 46 3.44 1.18 16.74
CA SER A 46 3.47 -0.25 16.45
C SER A 46 2.17 -0.75 15.80
N LEU A 47 2.29 -1.75 14.91
CA LEU A 47 1.12 -2.43 14.36
C LEU A 47 0.55 -3.41 15.39
N PRO A 48 -0.79 -3.57 15.46
CA PRO A 48 -1.38 -4.63 16.25
C PRO A 48 -0.98 -6.00 15.69
N GLU A 49 -1.09 -7.05 16.50
CA GLU A 49 -1.00 -8.43 16.01
C GLU A 49 -2.11 -8.64 14.97
N MET A 50 -1.73 -9.21 13.83
CA MET A 50 -2.64 -9.48 12.72
C MET A 50 -2.66 -11.00 12.53
N ASP A 51 -3.84 -11.56 12.31
CA ASP A 51 -3.95 -12.98 11.99
C ASP A 51 -3.18 -13.28 10.70
N ASP A 52 -2.43 -14.40 10.71
CA ASP A 52 -1.52 -14.77 9.61
C ASP A 52 -2.22 -14.93 8.26
N GLY A 53 -3.51 -15.32 8.29
CA GLY A 53 -4.32 -15.55 7.08
C GLY A 53 -4.55 -14.30 6.23
N ASP A 54 -4.66 -13.13 6.85
CA ASP A 54 -5.04 -11.87 6.19
C ASP A 54 -3.95 -10.79 6.24
N THR A 55 -2.75 -11.14 6.72
CA THR A 55 -1.66 -10.18 6.92
C THR A 55 -1.30 -9.41 5.65
N ALA A 56 -1.31 -10.07 4.48
CA ALA A 56 -1.02 -9.41 3.21
C ALA A 56 -2.14 -8.42 2.81
N ALA A 57 -3.41 -8.81 2.89
CA ALA A 57 -4.54 -7.95 2.55
C ALA A 57 -4.62 -6.73 3.49
N MET A 58 -4.43 -6.94 4.79
CA MET A 58 -4.37 -5.86 5.76
C MET A 58 -3.19 -4.91 5.49
N ALA A 59 -2.02 -5.45 5.13
CA ALA A 59 -0.86 -4.64 4.77
C ALA A 59 -1.10 -3.80 3.51
N GLN A 60 -1.82 -4.32 2.50
CA GLN A 60 -2.20 -3.56 1.30
C GLN A 60 -3.11 -2.39 1.69
N HIS A 61 -4.18 -2.63 2.45
CA HIS A 61 -5.09 -1.56 2.86
C HIS A 61 -4.42 -0.53 3.77
N LEU A 62 -3.54 -0.97 4.67
CA LEU A 62 -2.75 -0.06 5.51
C LEU A 62 -1.75 0.75 4.70
N LEU A 63 -1.19 0.20 3.62
CA LEU A 63 -0.31 0.96 2.73
C LEU A 63 -1.08 2.11 2.06
N VAL A 64 -2.27 1.84 1.53
CA VAL A 64 -3.16 2.86 0.94
C VAL A 64 -3.51 3.93 1.99
N ALA A 65 -3.85 3.51 3.21
CA ALA A 65 -4.15 4.41 4.31
C ALA A 65 -2.94 5.26 4.71
N ALA A 66 -1.77 4.65 4.80
CA ALA A 66 -0.53 5.32 5.18
C ALA A 66 -0.13 6.37 4.14
N ASP A 67 -0.28 6.06 2.86
CA ASP A 67 -0.04 7.01 1.77
C ASP A 67 -1.06 8.17 1.83
N ARG A 68 -2.35 7.87 1.98
CA ARG A 68 -3.42 8.88 2.09
C ARG A 68 -3.20 9.86 3.24
N TYR A 69 -2.69 9.39 4.37
CA TYR A 69 -2.47 10.22 5.57
C TYR A 69 -1.03 10.68 5.76
N ASP A 70 -0.16 10.51 4.75
CA ASP A 70 1.25 10.93 4.76
C ASP A 70 2.03 10.35 5.95
N MET A 71 1.91 9.04 6.16
CA MET A 71 2.52 8.28 7.25
C MET A 71 3.65 7.39 6.74
N GLU A 72 4.76 8.02 6.34
CA GLU A 72 5.88 7.37 5.65
C GLU A 72 6.46 6.14 6.39
N ARG A 73 6.61 6.22 7.72
CA ARG A 73 7.11 5.10 8.52
C ARG A 73 6.19 3.88 8.48
N LEU A 74 4.87 4.09 8.51
CA LEU A 74 3.90 3.01 8.40
C LEU A 74 3.91 2.41 7.00
N LYS A 75 4.01 3.27 5.97
CA LYS A 75 4.12 2.86 4.56
C LYS A 75 5.31 1.92 4.35
N LEU A 76 6.48 2.27 4.88
CA LEU A 76 7.69 1.42 4.82
C LEU A 76 7.51 0.06 5.52
N ILE A 77 6.82 0.02 6.67
CA ILE A 77 6.52 -1.24 7.36
C ILE A 77 5.59 -2.12 6.52
N CYS A 78 4.56 -1.52 5.91
CA CYS A 78 3.65 -2.22 5.00
C CYS A 78 4.39 -2.76 3.77
N GLU A 79 5.30 -1.99 3.17
CA GLU A 79 6.15 -2.46 2.06
C GLU A 79 6.96 -3.71 2.46
N GLY A 80 7.58 -3.70 3.65
CA GLY A 80 8.33 -4.84 4.17
C GLY A 80 7.47 -6.10 4.31
N LYS A 81 6.26 -5.98 4.88
CA LYS A 81 5.31 -7.09 4.99
C LYS A 81 4.86 -7.61 3.62
N LEU A 82 4.56 -6.71 2.68
CA LEU A 82 4.16 -7.12 1.35
C LEU A 82 5.29 -7.83 0.59
N CYS A 83 6.54 -7.41 0.80
CA CYS A 83 7.70 -8.09 0.23
C CYS A 83 7.84 -9.53 0.74
N SER A 84 7.59 -9.79 2.02
CA SER A 84 7.68 -11.14 2.60
C SER A 84 6.54 -12.06 2.17
N HIS A 85 5.40 -11.50 1.74
CA HIS A 85 4.23 -12.25 1.27
C HIS A 85 4.06 -12.26 -0.25
N LEU A 86 5.10 -11.87 -1.01
CA LEU A 86 5.06 -11.95 -2.47
C LEU A 86 4.94 -13.40 -2.94
N CYS A 87 3.91 -13.67 -3.72
CA CYS A 87 3.71 -14.96 -4.36
C CYS A 87 3.14 -14.77 -5.77
N LYS A 88 3.00 -15.86 -6.53
CA LYS A 88 2.58 -15.83 -7.95
C LYS A 88 1.17 -15.25 -8.15
N SER A 89 0.28 -15.37 -7.17
CA SER A 89 -1.07 -14.80 -7.26
C SER A 89 -1.11 -13.32 -6.86
N THR A 90 -0.25 -12.87 -5.96
CA THR A 90 -0.27 -11.50 -5.42
C THR A 90 0.74 -10.55 -6.07
N ALA A 91 1.76 -11.06 -6.77
CA ALA A 91 2.85 -10.24 -7.31
C ALA A 91 2.37 -9.12 -8.25
N ALA A 92 1.39 -9.40 -9.12
CA ALA A 92 0.88 -8.39 -10.05
C ALA A 92 0.07 -7.30 -9.35
N THR A 93 -0.81 -7.67 -8.41
CA THR A 93 -1.60 -6.72 -7.63
C THR A 93 -0.72 -5.88 -6.71
N THR A 94 0.29 -6.49 -6.09
CA THR A 94 1.25 -5.78 -5.23
C THR A 94 2.15 -4.84 -6.03
N LEU A 95 2.52 -5.20 -7.26
CA LEU A 95 3.25 -4.31 -8.17
C LEU A 95 2.41 -3.11 -8.59
N ALA A 96 1.13 -3.31 -8.93
CA ALA A 96 0.21 -2.21 -9.24
C ALA A 96 0.05 -1.26 -8.05
N LEU A 97 -0.15 -1.82 -6.84
CA LEU A 97 -0.21 -1.05 -5.60
C LEU A 97 1.07 -0.23 -5.37
N ALA A 98 2.23 -0.86 -5.60
CA ALA A 98 3.52 -0.19 -5.40
C ALA A 98 3.71 0.99 -6.34
N GLU A 99 3.28 0.88 -7.60
CA GLU A 99 3.31 1.98 -8.55
C GLU A 99 2.36 3.10 -8.13
N GLN A 100 1.09 2.76 -7.86
CA GLN A 100 0.04 3.73 -7.57
C GLN A 100 0.37 4.60 -6.34
N HIS A 101 1.05 4.02 -5.35
CA HIS A 101 1.42 4.69 -4.11
C HIS A 101 2.90 5.08 -4.06
N GLY A 102 3.65 5.00 -5.16
CA GLY A 102 5.06 5.44 -5.20
C GLY A 102 6.00 4.66 -4.25
N CYS A 103 5.70 3.39 -3.96
CA CYS A 103 6.48 2.51 -3.10
C CYS A 103 7.67 1.89 -3.87
N GLY A 104 8.77 2.65 -3.97
CA GLY A 104 9.93 2.26 -4.75
C GLY A 104 10.62 0.97 -4.29
N THR A 105 10.63 0.67 -2.99
CA THR A 105 11.28 -0.54 -2.46
C THR A 105 10.45 -1.77 -2.80
N LEU A 106 9.13 -1.70 -2.59
CA LEU A 106 8.19 -2.75 -2.96
C LEU A 106 8.16 -3.00 -4.47
N LYS A 107 8.18 -1.95 -5.31
CA LYS A 107 8.25 -2.07 -6.78
C LYS A 107 9.50 -2.84 -7.21
N LYS A 108 10.67 -2.51 -6.64
CA LYS A 108 11.93 -3.22 -6.91
C LYS A 108 11.87 -4.69 -6.50
N ALA A 109 11.28 -5.00 -5.34
CA ALA A 109 11.11 -6.37 -4.87
C ALA A 109 10.19 -7.18 -5.81
N CYS A 110 9.08 -6.58 -6.25
CA CYS A 110 8.17 -7.18 -7.21
C CYS A 110 8.87 -7.48 -8.54
N PHE A 111 9.63 -6.52 -9.08
CA PHE A 111 10.41 -6.74 -10.30
C PHE A 111 11.40 -7.88 -10.15
N LYS A 112 12.17 -7.91 -9.05
CA LYS A 112 13.11 -9.02 -8.78
C LYS A 112 12.41 -10.37 -8.74
N PHE A 113 11.22 -10.44 -8.12
CA PHE A 113 10.42 -11.66 -8.05
C PHE A 113 9.91 -12.09 -9.43
N LEU A 114 9.45 -11.15 -10.25
CA LEU A 114 8.93 -11.41 -11.60
C LEU A 114 10.02 -11.79 -12.59
N THR A 115 11.20 -11.19 -12.50
CA THR A 115 12.34 -11.53 -13.36
C THR A 115 12.91 -12.92 -13.07
N TYR A 116 12.52 -13.55 -11.96
CA TYR A 116 12.98 -14.91 -11.64
C TYR A 116 12.35 -15.94 -12.60
N PRO A 117 13.13 -16.90 -13.12
CA PRO A 117 12.64 -17.90 -14.07
C PRO A 117 11.39 -18.64 -13.56
N GLY A 118 10.36 -18.74 -14.40
CA GLY A 118 9.12 -19.46 -14.09
C GLY A 118 8.06 -18.65 -13.31
N ASN A 119 8.41 -17.54 -12.67
CA ASN A 119 7.44 -16.68 -11.98
C ASN A 119 6.64 -15.83 -12.96
N LEU A 120 7.32 -15.16 -13.90
CA LEU A 120 6.67 -14.28 -14.87
C LEU A 120 5.52 -14.97 -15.62
N LYS A 121 5.78 -16.15 -16.19
CA LYS A 121 4.79 -16.90 -16.97
C LYS A 121 3.55 -17.26 -16.14
N ALA A 122 3.75 -17.64 -14.88
CA ALA A 122 2.65 -17.97 -13.97
C ALA A 122 1.84 -16.70 -13.61
N VAL A 123 2.52 -15.59 -13.35
CA VAL A 123 1.87 -14.32 -13.02
C VAL A 123 1.11 -13.76 -14.21
N MET A 124 1.65 -13.85 -15.44
CA MET A 124 0.98 -13.38 -16.65
C MET A 124 -0.36 -14.08 -16.94
N ALA A 125 -0.54 -15.30 -16.44
CA ALA A 125 -1.79 -16.04 -16.55
C ALA A 125 -2.84 -15.66 -15.48
N SER A 126 -2.47 -14.84 -14.49
CA SER A 126 -3.37 -14.40 -13.42
C SER A 126 -4.23 -13.21 -13.84
N GLU A 127 -5.42 -13.10 -13.26
CA GLU A 127 -6.29 -11.92 -13.41
C GLU A 127 -5.61 -10.63 -12.91
N GLY A 128 -4.79 -10.74 -11.87
CA GLY A 128 -4.02 -9.62 -11.33
C GLY A 128 -3.08 -8.98 -12.35
N PHE A 129 -2.54 -9.76 -13.29
CA PHE A 129 -1.69 -9.22 -14.35
C PHE A 129 -2.49 -8.49 -15.43
N GLN A 130 -3.74 -8.91 -15.70
CA GLN A 130 -4.62 -8.17 -16.60
C GLN A 130 -4.97 -6.80 -16.01
N HIS A 131 -5.26 -6.74 -14.71
CA HIS A 131 -5.49 -5.49 -13.99
C HIS A 131 -4.25 -4.58 -13.97
N LEU A 132 -3.06 -5.14 -13.76
CA LEU A 132 -1.80 -4.39 -13.84
C LEU A 132 -1.64 -3.75 -15.22
N ARG A 133 -1.96 -4.49 -16.29
CA ARG A 133 -1.87 -4.00 -17.68
C ARG A 133 -2.82 -2.84 -17.96
N SER A 134 -4.04 -2.87 -17.43
CA SER A 134 -5.01 -1.79 -17.62
C SER A 134 -4.72 -0.57 -16.75
N SER A 135 -4.21 -0.78 -15.54
CA SER A 135 -4.07 0.29 -14.54
C SER A 135 -2.73 1.01 -14.63
N CYS A 136 -1.65 0.30 -14.96
CA CYS A 136 -0.29 0.82 -14.95
C CYS A 136 0.53 0.32 -16.15
N PRO A 137 0.23 0.76 -17.39
CA PRO A 137 0.94 0.30 -18.58
C PRO A 137 2.43 0.64 -18.58
N SER A 138 2.82 1.79 -18.01
CA SER A 138 4.23 2.22 -17.86
C SER A 138 5.10 1.20 -17.12
N VAL A 139 4.54 0.57 -16.09
CA VAL A 139 5.24 -0.44 -15.28
C VAL A 139 5.56 -1.69 -16.08
N LEU A 140 4.73 -2.03 -17.07
CA LEU A 140 5.00 -3.14 -17.96
C LEU A 140 6.15 -2.84 -18.92
N GLU A 141 6.23 -1.61 -19.43
CA GLU A 141 7.36 -1.18 -20.25
C GLU A 141 8.68 -1.27 -19.46
N GLU A 142 8.68 -0.82 -18.21
CA GLU A 142 9.83 -0.97 -17.31
C GLU A 142 10.17 -2.43 -17.03
N LEU A 143 9.16 -3.28 -16.82
CA LEU A 143 9.36 -4.72 -16.59
C LEU A 143 9.96 -5.38 -17.83
N VAL A 144 9.46 -5.06 -19.03
CA VAL A 144 10.00 -5.55 -20.30
C VAL A 144 11.44 -5.09 -20.48
N ALA A 145 11.74 -3.82 -20.22
CA ALA A 145 13.11 -3.29 -20.30
C ALA A 145 14.09 -4.01 -19.36
N LYS A 146 13.62 -4.57 -18.24
CA LYS A 146 14.43 -5.38 -17.32
C LYS A 146 14.63 -6.83 -17.75
N LEU A 147 13.81 -7.32 -18.68
CA LEU A 147 13.89 -8.68 -19.22
C LEU A 147 14.75 -8.76 -20.49
N VAL A 148 14.93 -7.63 -21.17
CA VAL A 148 15.80 -7.53 -22.35
C VAL A 148 17.26 -7.34 -21.87
N PRO A 149 18.21 -8.15 -22.36
CA PRO A 149 19.64 -8.04 -22.03
C PRO A 149 20.29 -6.72 -22.45
#